data_AF-A0A2W4P823-F1
#
_entry.id   AF-A0A2W4P823-F1
#
_cell.length_a   1.000
_cell.length_b   1.000
_cell.length_c   1.000
_cell.angle_alpha   90.00
_cell.angle_beta   90.00
_cell.angle_gamma   90.00
#
_symmetry.space_group_name_H-M   'P 1'
#
loop_
_entity.id
_entity.type
_entity.pdbx_description
1 polymer ?
#
loop_
_entity_poly.entity_id
_entity_poly.type
_entity_poly.pdbx_seq_one_letter_code
_entity_poly.pdbx_strand_id
1 'polypeptide(L)'
;MKTNSIFVAALLVLGVSASAFANKPGDKYGLAAIPLRDNTTYKVVYESEKAGKIKLNIYDQNRTRIFTHTIEGRGFIQPLNFKGLDAGVYTVEIVNGKSRETVTINHFPKVEPSAFVHISKLVNEDGKFLVSVAKGNDTEDESISLQIYQDDKLIYRERNTLADDFARIYAVKPSGKVTIAVTDKNGKTTSASF
;
A
#
# COMPACT_ATOMS: atom_id res chain seq x y z
N MET A 1 42.06 -15.76 24.98
CA MET A 1 41.34 -14.91 24.00
C MET A 1 39.96 -15.51 23.81
N LYS A 2 38.89 -14.78 24.18
CA LYS A 2 37.50 -15.21 23.99
C LYS A 2 36.79 -14.09 23.24
N THR A 3 36.38 -14.37 22.01
CA THR A 3 35.73 -13.42 21.10
C THR A 3 34.24 -13.36 21.42
N ASN A 4 33.80 -12.21 21.97
CA ASN A 4 32.38 -11.94 22.15
C ASN A 4 31.84 -11.37 20.83
N SER A 5 30.92 -12.12 20.20
CA SER A 5 30.26 -11.72 18.97
C SER A 5 29.15 -10.72 19.29
N ILE A 6 29.25 -9.50 18.75
CA ILE A 6 28.23 -8.45 18.89
C ILE A 6 27.25 -8.59 17.72
N PHE A 7 26.00 -8.93 18.02
CA PHE A 7 24.90 -8.80 17.07
C PHE A 7 24.57 -7.32 16.88
N VAL A 8 24.85 -6.78 15.69
CA VAL A 8 24.40 -5.45 15.28
C VAL A 8 22.94 -5.57 14.84
N ALA A 9 22.01 -5.15 15.69
CA ALA A 9 20.62 -4.94 15.30
C ALA A 9 20.55 -3.68 14.43
N ALA A 10 20.31 -3.85 13.13
CA ALA A 10 20.03 -2.75 12.22
C ALA A 10 18.65 -2.17 12.55
N LEU A 11 18.64 -1.04 13.26
CA LEU A 11 17.45 -0.25 13.54
C LEU A 11 17.05 0.49 12.24
N LEU A 12 16.04 -0.01 11.53
CA LEU A 12 15.39 0.68 10.41
C LEU A 12 14.70 1.94 10.93
N VAL A 13 15.36 3.08 10.82
CA VAL A 13 14.77 4.40 11.04
C VAL A 13 13.92 4.74 9.81
N LEU A 14 12.63 4.38 9.84
CA LEU A 14 11.64 5.03 8.98
C LEU A 14 11.40 6.42 9.56
N GLY A 15 12.08 7.40 8.95
CA GLY A 15 12.13 8.78 9.41
C GLY A 15 10.75 9.43 9.47
N VAL A 16 10.30 9.75 10.67
CA VAL A 16 9.27 10.76 10.90
C VAL A 16 10.01 12.08 11.08
N SER A 17 10.15 12.85 9.99
CA SER A 17 10.78 14.17 10.05
C SER A 17 9.81 15.17 10.66
N ALA A 18 9.88 15.39 11.97
CA ALA A 18 9.18 16.48 12.61
C ALA A 18 9.90 17.80 12.28
N SER A 19 9.42 18.55 11.29
CA SER A 19 9.86 19.93 11.08
C SER A 19 9.17 20.85 12.09
N ALA A 20 9.85 21.13 13.20
CA ALA A 20 9.41 22.10 14.18
C ALA A 20 9.67 23.52 13.66
N PHE A 21 8.61 24.26 13.30
CA PHE A 21 8.68 25.71 13.16
C PHE A 21 8.58 26.34 14.55
N ALA A 22 9.47 27.29 14.84
CA ALA A 22 9.67 27.88 16.16
C ALA A 22 8.38 28.47 16.78
N ASN A 23 7.93 27.90 17.91
CA ASN A 23 6.94 28.52 18.79
C ASN A 23 7.63 29.09 20.04
N LYS A 24 7.18 30.28 20.46
CA LYS A 24 7.60 31.00 21.66
C LYS A 24 7.46 30.13 22.92
N PRO A 25 8.28 30.34 23.97
CA PRO A 25 8.14 29.61 25.22
C PRO A 25 6.81 29.97 25.87
N GLY A 26 5.95 28.97 26.11
CA GLY A 26 4.68 29.22 26.80
C GLY A 26 3.79 28.00 27.03
N ASP A 27 3.67 27.09 26.07
CA ASP A 27 2.79 25.92 26.19
C ASP A 27 3.48 24.67 25.61
N LYS A 28 3.40 23.54 26.31
CA LYS A 28 3.88 22.24 25.80
C LYS A 28 2.77 21.55 25.02
N TYR A 29 3.05 21.17 23.79
CA TYR A 29 2.16 20.42 22.93
C TYR A 29 2.81 19.10 22.51
N GLY A 30 2.00 18.05 22.40
CA GLY A 30 2.39 16.79 21.77
C GLY A 30 1.60 16.61 20.48
N LEU A 31 2.27 16.29 19.37
CA LEU A 31 1.63 15.90 18.12
C LEU A 31 2.38 14.72 17.50
N ALA A 32 1.65 13.66 17.17
CA ALA A 32 2.18 12.50 16.47
C ALA A 32 1.16 11.92 15.49
N ALA A 33 1.66 11.36 14.39
CA ALA A 33 0.89 10.50 13.49
C ALA A 33 1.53 9.12 13.48
N ILE A 34 0.74 8.10 13.80
CA ILE A 34 1.22 6.72 13.94
C ILE A 34 0.51 5.86 12.89
N PRO A 35 1.24 5.24 11.94
CA PRO A 35 0.62 4.34 10.96
C PRO A 35 0.06 3.09 11.67
N LEU A 36 -1.11 2.63 11.21
CA LEU A 36 -1.69 1.35 11.61
C LEU A 36 -1.29 0.24 10.63
N ARG A 37 -1.60 -1.02 10.98
CA ARG A 37 -1.16 -2.21 10.23
C ARG A 37 -1.70 -2.29 8.79
N ASP A 38 -2.79 -1.60 8.49
CA ASP A 38 -3.44 -1.57 7.17
C ASP A 38 -2.77 -0.61 6.16
N ASN A 39 -1.73 0.14 6.58
CA ASN A 39 -1.00 1.15 5.80
C ASN A 39 -1.89 2.23 5.14
N THR A 40 -3.15 2.33 5.53
CA THR A 40 -4.14 3.29 5.01
C THR A 40 -4.77 4.09 6.14
N THR A 41 -4.65 3.65 7.39
CA THR A 41 -5.14 4.36 8.56
C THR A 41 -3.98 4.87 9.40
N TYR A 42 -4.09 6.13 9.86
CA TYR A 42 -3.11 6.79 10.72
C TYR A 42 -3.80 7.29 11.98
N LYS A 43 -3.26 6.92 13.15
CA LYS A 43 -3.71 7.46 14.43
C LYS A 43 -3.01 8.79 14.69
N VAL A 44 -3.78 9.87 14.69
CA VAL A 44 -3.27 11.19 15.10
C VAL A 44 -3.54 11.38 16.59
N VAL A 45 -2.47 11.69 17.31
CA VAL A 45 -2.48 11.97 18.74
C VAL A 45 -2.10 13.42 18.92
N TYR A 46 -2.93 14.18 19.62
CA TYR A 46 -2.63 15.55 20.00
C TYR A 46 -2.91 15.77 21.49
N GLU A 47 -2.03 16.48 22.17
CA GLU A 47 -2.18 16.86 23.57
C GLU A 47 -1.73 18.32 23.80
N SER A 48 -2.44 19.01 24.68
CA SER A 48 -2.25 20.39 25.09
C SER A 48 -2.50 20.53 26.59
N GLU A 49 -1.71 21.35 27.27
CA GLU A 49 -1.92 21.66 28.69
C GLU A 49 -3.26 22.39 28.95
N LYS A 50 -3.73 23.17 27.97
CA LYS A 50 -4.96 23.97 28.05
C LYS A 50 -6.06 23.38 27.20
N ALA A 51 -7.28 23.37 27.75
CA ALA A 51 -8.48 23.01 27.00
C ALA A 51 -8.80 24.13 26.01
N GLY A 52 -9.22 23.75 24.81
CA GLY A 52 -9.55 24.71 23.77
C GLY A 52 -10.33 24.09 22.63
N LYS A 53 -10.63 24.94 21.65
CA LYS A 53 -11.22 24.54 20.37
C LYS A 53 -10.09 24.22 19.41
N ILE A 54 -9.85 22.93 19.20
CA ILE A 54 -8.76 22.40 18.41
C ILE A 54 -9.26 22.13 17.00
N LYS A 55 -8.63 22.74 16.00
CA LYS A 55 -8.94 22.53 14.58
C LYS A 55 -7.88 21.65 13.94
N LEU A 56 -8.29 20.49 13.47
CA LEU A 56 -7.47 19.57 12.68
C LEU A 56 -7.75 19.83 11.20
N ASN A 57 -6.71 20.08 10.41
CA ASN A 57 -6.78 20.17 8.96
C ASN A 57 -5.86 19.11 8.35
N ILE A 58 -6.25 18.57 7.19
CA ILE A 58 -5.36 17.73 6.36
C ILE A 58 -5.21 18.42 5.01
N TYR A 59 -3.96 18.55 4.56
CA TYR A 59 -3.61 19.06 3.25
C TYR A 59 -2.95 17.97 2.41
N ASP A 60 -3.25 17.94 1.12
CA ASP A 60 -2.57 17.09 0.15
C ASP A 60 -1.17 17.65 -0.24
N GLN A 61 -0.49 16.96 -1.14
CA GLN A 61 0.83 17.35 -1.66
C GLN A 61 0.85 18.70 -2.40
N ASN A 62 -0.31 19.16 -2.90
CA ASN A 62 -0.49 20.43 -3.57
C ASN A 62 -0.88 21.55 -2.58
N ARG A 63 -0.87 21.26 -1.27
CA ARG A 63 -1.34 22.14 -0.19
C ARG A 63 -2.83 22.47 -0.27
N THR A 64 -3.61 21.66 -0.97
CA THR A 64 -5.07 21.76 -0.97
C THR A 64 -5.61 21.15 0.31
N ARG A 65 -6.47 21.86 1.03
CA ARG A 65 -7.11 21.32 2.24
C ARG A 65 -8.19 20.32 1.85
N ILE A 66 -7.98 19.05 2.13
CA ILE A 66 -8.90 17.95 1.81
C ILE A 66 -9.78 17.54 2.99
N PHE A 67 -9.41 17.93 4.21
CA PHE A 67 -10.19 17.61 5.40
C PHE A 67 -10.07 18.72 6.45
N THR A 68 -11.14 18.94 7.21
CA THR A 68 -11.14 19.78 8.40
C THR A 68 -12.11 19.24 9.44
N HIS A 69 -11.69 19.23 10.70
CA HIS A 69 -12.52 18.84 11.82
C HIS A 69 -12.20 19.72 13.03
N THR A 70 -13.18 19.92 13.91
CA THR A 70 -13.01 20.72 15.11
C THR A 70 -13.43 19.92 16.32
N ILE A 71 -12.56 19.88 17.31
CA ILE A 71 -12.68 19.07 18.53
C ILE A 71 -12.50 20.00 19.72
N GLU A 72 -13.35 19.87 20.73
CA GLU A 72 -13.19 20.60 21.98
C GLU A 72 -12.51 19.71 23.02
N GLY A 73 -11.51 20.25 23.73
CA GLY A 73 -10.84 19.53 24.81
C GLY A 73 -9.38 19.91 24.95
N ARG A 74 -8.66 19.09 25.72
CA ARG A 74 -7.21 19.22 25.95
C ARG A 74 -6.36 18.41 24.98
N GLY A 75 -6.98 17.59 24.15
CA GLY A 75 -6.29 16.66 23.29
C GLY A 75 -7.26 15.66 22.70
N PHE A 76 -6.76 14.84 21.78
CA PHE A 76 -7.54 13.78 21.16
C PHE A 76 -6.64 12.66 20.64
N ILE A 77 -7.26 11.50 20.41
CA ILE A 77 -6.70 10.41 19.64
C ILE A 77 -7.72 10.08 18.57
N GLN A 78 -7.40 10.31 17.31
CA GLN A 78 -8.32 10.10 16.20
C GLN A 78 -7.68 9.26 15.09
N PRO A 79 -8.26 8.11 14.73
CA PRO A 79 -7.88 7.41 13.51
C PRO A 79 -8.38 8.20 12.29
N LEU A 80 -7.48 8.41 11.34
CA LEU A 80 -7.77 9.05 10.05
C LEU A 80 -7.57 8.01 8.95
N ASN A 81 -8.59 7.79 8.14
CA ASN A 81 -8.58 6.82 7.04
C ASN A 81 -8.22 7.53 5.73
N PHE A 82 -7.14 7.09 5.09
CA PHE A 82 -6.62 7.58 3.81
C PHE A 82 -6.94 6.63 2.65
N LYS A 83 -7.76 5.58 2.87
CA LYS A 83 -8.21 4.67 1.80
C LYS A 83 -8.83 5.47 0.66
N GLY A 84 -8.37 5.20 -0.57
CA GLY A 84 -8.84 5.85 -1.78
C GLY A 84 -8.21 7.22 -2.06
N LEU A 85 -7.30 7.69 -1.20
CA LEU A 85 -6.47 8.86 -1.51
C LEU A 85 -5.25 8.44 -2.32
N ASP A 86 -4.79 9.34 -3.18
CA ASP A 86 -3.59 9.10 -3.98
C ASP A 86 -2.36 8.93 -3.10
N ALA A 87 -1.42 8.11 -3.55
CA ALA A 87 -0.12 8.00 -2.92
C ALA A 87 0.58 9.36 -2.93
N GLY A 88 1.12 9.77 -1.78
CA GLY A 88 1.76 11.09 -1.64
C GLY A 88 2.04 11.48 -0.19
N VAL A 89 2.57 12.69 -0.02
CA VAL A 89 2.85 13.28 1.29
C VAL A 89 1.72 14.21 1.68
N TYR A 90 1.13 13.95 2.84
CA TYR A 90 0.05 14.73 3.41
C TYR A 90 0.53 15.49 4.65
N THR A 91 -0.06 16.65 4.90
CA THR A 91 0.22 17.45 6.10
C THR A 91 -1.00 17.47 7.00
N VAL A 92 -0.86 16.99 8.23
CA VAL A 92 -1.84 17.21 9.29
C VAL A 92 -1.43 18.47 10.04
N GLU A 93 -2.32 19.46 10.11
CA GLU A 93 -2.15 20.71 10.84
C GLU A 93 -3.14 20.78 11.99
N ILE A 94 -2.63 21.08 13.19
CA ILE A 94 -3.43 21.35 14.36
C ILE A 94 -3.35 22.84 14.68
N VAL A 95 -4.50 23.51 14.79
CA VAL A 95 -4.62 24.89 15.23
C VAL A 95 -5.37 24.90 16.56
N ASN A 96 -4.74 25.41 17.62
CA ASN A 96 -5.33 25.58 18.94
C ASN A 96 -5.08 27.01 19.42
N GLY A 97 -6.08 27.89 19.25
CA GLY A 97 -5.92 29.32 19.49
C GLY A 97 -4.89 29.95 18.54
N LYS A 98 -3.77 30.43 19.10
CA LYS A 98 -2.65 31.02 18.34
C LYS A 98 -1.58 29.99 17.95
N SER A 99 -1.62 28.80 18.55
CA SER A 99 -0.64 27.75 18.33
C SER A 99 -0.99 26.98 17.06
N ARG A 100 0.04 26.66 16.28
CA ARG A 100 -0.05 25.85 15.06
C ARG A 100 1.06 24.82 15.09
N GLU A 101 0.68 23.56 14.96
CA GLU A 101 1.59 22.41 14.92
C GLU A 101 1.29 21.56 13.69
N THR A 102 2.32 20.94 13.11
CA THR A 102 2.16 20.11 11.90
C THR A 102 2.91 18.80 12.00
N VAL A 103 2.34 17.73 11.45
CA VAL A 103 3.02 16.45 11.23
C VAL A 103 2.75 15.97 9.80
N THR A 104 3.75 15.35 9.18
CA THR A 104 3.63 14.78 7.85
C THR A 104 3.24 13.32 7.91
N ILE A 105 2.43 12.89 6.93
CA ILE A 105 2.05 11.50 6.70
C ILE A 105 2.52 11.12 5.30
N ASN A 106 3.43 10.15 5.22
CA ASN A 106 3.84 9.54 3.97
C ASN A 106 2.85 8.42 3.64
N HIS A 107 1.88 8.71 2.77
CA HIS A 107 0.85 7.77 2.36
C HIS A 107 1.28 7.05 1.08
N PHE A 108 1.78 5.83 1.26
CA PHE A 108 2.11 4.92 0.16
C PHE A 108 1.41 3.60 0.47
N PRO A 109 0.11 3.49 0.12
CA PRO A 109 -0.62 2.25 0.37
C PRO A 109 0.13 1.12 -0.33
N LYS A 110 0.42 0.05 0.41
CA LYS A 110 0.97 -1.15 -0.22
C LYS A 110 -0.10 -1.66 -1.18
N VAL A 111 0.20 -1.65 -2.47
CA VAL A 111 -0.57 -2.42 -3.44
C VAL A 111 -0.26 -3.87 -3.11
N GLU A 112 -1.07 -4.48 -2.25
CA GLU A 112 -1.04 -5.92 -2.09
C GLU A 112 -1.28 -6.55 -3.47
N PRO A 113 -0.55 -7.62 -3.83
CA PRO A 113 -0.78 -8.29 -5.10
C PRO A 113 -2.25 -8.66 -5.18
N SER A 114 -2.93 -8.21 -6.24
CA SER A 114 -4.35 -8.47 -6.41
C SER A 114 -4.59 -9.91 -6.85
N ALA A 115 -3.55 -10.58 -7.34
CA ALA A 115 -3.49 -12.03 -7.49
C ALA A 115 -2.07 -12.60 -7.34
N PHE A 116 -1.97 -13.87 -6.96
CA PHE A 116 -0.74 -14.66 -7.00
C PHE A 116 -0.82 -15.69 -8.12
N VAL A 117 0.09 -15.59 -9.09
CA VAL A 117 0.07 -16.44 -10.28
C VAL A 117 1.19 -17.48 -10.20
N HIS A 118 0.84 -18.73 -10.48
CA HIS A 118 1.80 -19.81 -10.75
C HIS A 118 1.51 -20.44 -12.12
N ILE A 119 2.57 -20.67 -12.88
CA ILE A 119 2.52 -21.23 -14.23
C ILE A 119 3.53 -22.37 -14.29
N SER A 120 3.10 -23.54 -14.74
CA SER A 120 3.96 -24.71 -14.89
C SER A 120 3.58 -25.54 -16.12
N LYS A 121 4.58 -26.18 -16.73
CA LYS A 121 4.36 -27.25 -17.71
C LYS A 121 4.02 -28.54 -16.95
N LEU A 122 3.00 -29.27 -17.40
CA LEU A 122 2.69 -30.57 -16.82
C LEU A 122 3.74 -31.61 -17.21
N VAL A 123 4.19 -32.38 -16.22
CA VAL A 123 5.18 -33.44 -16.43
C VAL A 123 4.55 -34.56 -17.24
N ASN A 124 5.26 -35.06 -18.25
CA ASN A 124 4.82 -36.13 -19.17
C ASN A 124 3.59 -35.79 -20.03
N GLU A 125 3.15 -34.54 -20.08
CA GLU A 125 2.06 -34.10 -20.95
C GLU A 125 2.51 -32.94 -21.84
N ASP A 126 2.94 -33.29 -23.06
CA ASP A 126 3.41 -32.27 -24.00
C ASP A 126 2.32 -31.29 -24.42
N GLY A 127 2.71 -30.02 -24.47
CA GLY A 127 1.80 -28.93 -24.83
C GLY A 127 0.78 -28.58 -23.76
N LYS A 128 0.84 -29.14 -22.54
CA LYS A 128 -0.10 -28.81 -21.47
C LYS A 128 0.54 -28.00 -20.35
N PHE A 129 -0.15 -26.94 -19.95
CA PHE A 129 0.31 -25.98 -18.97
C PHE A 129 -0.76 -25.72 -17.93
N LEU A 130 -0.40 -25.82 -16.65
CA LEU A 130 -1.25 -25.40 -15.56
C LEU A 130 -1.03 -23.91 -15.30
N VAL A 131 -2.12 -23.16 -15.27
CA VAL A 131 -2.15 -21.80 -14.75
C VAL A 131 -3.05 -21.79 -13.53
N SER A 132 -2.49 -21.41 -12.38
CA SER A 132 -3.22 -21.21 -11.14
C SER A 132 -3.05 -19.78 -10.66
N VAL A 133 -4.14 -19.17 -10.24
CA VAL A 133 -4.23 -17.79 -9.78
C VAL A 133 -4.98 -17.80 -8.45
N ALA A 134 -4.26 -17.52 -7.36
CA ALA A 134 -4.91 -17.31 -6.07
C ALA A 134 -5.36 -15.85 -5.96
N LYS A 135 -6.62 -15.63 -5.58
CA LYS A 135 -7.19 -14.29 -5.42
C LYS A 135 -6.49 -13.58 -4.26
N GLY A 136 -6.10 -12.34 -4.47
CA GLY A 136 -5.55 -11.49 -3.40
C GLY A 136 -6.59 -11.17 -2.33
N ASN A 137 -6.17 -10.56 -1.23
CA ASN A 137 -7.06 -10.15 -0.14
C ASN A 137 -7.91 -8.92 -0.46
N ASP A 138 -7.96 -8.49 -1.73
CA ASP A 138 -8.79 -7.37 -2.13
C ASP A 138 -10.26 -7.79 -2.16
N THR A 139 -11.12 -6.96 -1.57
CA THR A 139 -12.57 -7.19 -1.47
C THR A 139 -13.31 -6.86 -2.76
N GLU A 140 -12.64 -6.22 -3.71
CA GLU A 140 -13.19 -5.93 -5.03
C GLU A 140 -13.12 -7.13 -5.98
N ASP A 141 -13.90 -7.07 -7.05
CA ASP A 141 -13.83 -8.05 -8.13
C ASP A 141 -12.42 -8.04 -8.76
N GLU A 142 -11.70 -9.14 -8.63
CA GLU A 142 -10.39 -9.31 -9.24
C GLU A 142 -10.58 -9.70 -10.71
N SER A 143 -9.81 -9.11 -11.62
CA SER A 143 -9.86 -9.50 -13.04
C SER A 143 -8.46 -9.77 -13.57
N ILE A 144 -8.31 -10.85 -14.32
CA ILE A 144 -7.06 -11.23 -14.96
C ILE A 144 -7.19 -11.25 -16.48
N SER A 145 -6.10 -10.95 -17.17
CA SER A 145 -5.93 -11.15 -18.62
C SER A 145 -4.84 -12.19 -18.85
N LEU A 146 -5.22 -13.35 -19.38
CA LEU A 146 -4.30 -14.41 -19.76
C LEU A 146 -4.00 -14.32 -21.26
N GLN A 147 -2.73 -14.48 -21.62
CA GLN A 147 -2.24 -14.48 -22.99
C GLN A 147 -1.26 -15.63 -23.18
N ILE A 148 -1.38 -16.33 -24.30
CA ILE A 148 -0.43 -17.38 -24.71
C ILE A 148 0.19 -16.96 -26.02
N TYR A 149 1.51 -17.01 -26.06
CA TYR A 149 2.34 -16.70 -27.21
C TYR A 149 3.10 -17.95 -27.65
N GLN A 150 3.35 -18.04 -28.95
CA GLN A 150 4.18 -19.06 -29.56
C GLN A 150 5.15 -18.36 -30.52
N ASP A 151 6.45 -18.45 -30.22
CA ASP A 151 7.50 -17.69 -30.91
C ASP A 151 7.14 -16.19 -31.04
N ASP A 152 6.77 -15.60 -29.89
CA ASP A 152 6.34 -14.20 -29.74
C ASP A 152 5.05 -13.80 -30.47
N LYS A 153 4.40 -14.73 -31.19
CA LYS A 153 3.07 -14.52 -31.78
C LYS A 153 1.97 -14.86 -30.77
N LEU A 154 1.08 -13.91 -30.50
CA LEU A 154 -0.11 -14.15 -29.68
C LEU A 154 -1.02 -15.17 -30.39
N ILE A 155 -1.28 -16.31 -29.72
CA ILE A 155 -2.14 -17.39 -30.23
C ILE A 155 -3.42 -17.55 -29.43
N TYR A 156 -3.46 -17.06 -28.19
CA TYR A 156 -4.65 -17.12 -27.34
C TYR A 156 -4.71 -15.94 -26.38
N ARG A 157 -5.93 -15.47 -26.10
CA ARG A 157 -6.19 -14.45 -25.09
C ARG A 157 -7.52 -14.74 -24.39
N GLU A 158 -7.54 -14.57 -23.09
CA GLU A 158 -8.73 -14.70 -22.26
C GLU A 158 -8.74 -13.63 -21.17
N ARG A 159 -9.94 -13.20 -20.78
CA ARG A 159 -10.14 -12.36 -19.59
C ARG A 159 -11.11 -13.06 -18.67
N ASN A 160 -10.81 -13.09 -17.37
CA ASN A 160 -11.65 -13.67 -16.36
C ASN A 160 -11.82 -12.71 -15.19
N THR A 161 -13.04 -12.62 -14.66
CA THR A 161 -13.31 -12.04 -13.35
C THR A 161 -13.32 -13.18 -12.33
N LEU A 162 -12.55 -13.03 -11.26
CA LEU A 162 -12.32 -14.05 -10.25
C LEU A 162 -13.25 -13.83 -9.05
N ALA A 163 -14.27 -14.68 -8.94
CA ALA A 163 -15.05 -14.78 -7.71
C ALA A 163 -14.19 -15.37 -6.56
N ASP A 164 -13.35 -16.36 -6.90
CA ASP A 164 -12.48 -17.13 -6.01
C ASP A 164 -11.18 -17.51 -6.76
N ASP A 165 -10.32 -18.33 -6.14
CA ASP A 165 -9.14 -18.92 -6.76
C ASP A 165 -9.47 -19.59 -8.10
N PHE A 166 -8.55 -19.47 -9.05
CA PHE A 166 -8.69 -19.97 -10.41
C PHE A 166 -7.57 -20.95 -10.74
N ALA A 167 -7.92 -22.08 -11.36
CA ALA A 167 -6.93 -22.99 -11.93
C ALA A 167 -7.47 -23.59 -13.23
N ARG A 168 -6.66 -23.59 -14.29
CA ARG A 168 -7.00 -24.21 -15.57
C ARG A 168 -5.77 -24.77 -16.28
N ILE A 169 -5.98 -25.92 -16.94
CA ILE A 169 -5.00 -26.51 -17.85
C ILE A 169 -5.26 -25.99 -19.25
N TYR A 170 -4.22 -25.45 -19.90
CA TYR A 170 -4.24 -25.00 -21.28
C TYR A 170 -3.46 -26.00 -22.13
N ALA A 171 -4.10 -26.49 -23.21
CA ALA A 171 -3.46 -27.35 -24.20
C ALA A 171 -3.12 -26.52 -25.44
N VAL A 172 -1.83 -26.47 -25.77
CA VAL A 172 -1.26 -25.80 -26.93
C VAL A 172 -0.52 -26.85 -27.74
N LYS A 173 -0.68 -26.86 -29.06
CA LYS A 173 0.16 -27.71 -29.93
C LYS A 173 1.50 -27.00 -30.13
N PRO A 174 2.60 -27.42 -29.46
CA PRO A 174 3.84 -26.68 -29.53
C PRO A 174 4.52 -26.90 -30.88
N SER A 175 4.97 -25.81 -31.48
CA SER A 175 5.77 -25.75 -32.70
C SER A 175 7.02 -24.88 -32.51
N GLY A 176 7.30 -24.48 -31.27
CA GLY A 176 8.31 -23.49 -30.89
C GLY A 176 8.17 -23.11 -29.41
N LYS A 177 8.79 -22.00 -29.02
CA LYS A 177 8.80 -21.51 -27.62
C LYS A 177 7.40 -21.05 -27.23
N VAL A 178 6.87 -21.55 -26.12
CA VAL A 178 5.56 -21.13 -25.61
C VAL A 178 5.76 -20.21 -24.43
N THR A 179 5.15 -19.02 -24.46
CA THR A 179 5.14 -18.08 -23.33
C THR A 179 3.71 -17.86 -22.87
N ILE A 180 3.45 -18.07 -21.58
CA ILE A 180 2.17 -17.75 -20.96
C ILE A 180 2.38 -16.52 -20.09
N ALA A 181 1.53 -15.51 -20.25
CA ALA A 181 1.53 -14.29 -19.46
C ALA A 181 0.14 -14.08 -18.83
N VAL A 182 0.13 -13.74 -17.56
CA VAL A 182 -1.09 -13.39 -16.81
C VAL A 182 -0.88 -12.01 -16.21
N THR A 183 -1.76 -11.08 -16.56
CA THR A 183 -1.77 -9.71 -16.06
C THR A 183 -2.95 -9.53 -15.11
N ASP A 184 -2.70 -9.04 -13.90
CA ASP A 184 -3.74 -8.74 -12.91
C ASP A 184 -4.40 -7.37 -13.16
N LYS A 185 -5.42 -7.02 -12.36
CA LYS A 185 -6.17 -5.76 -12.55
C LYS A 185 -5.31 -4.51 -12.34
N ASN A 186 -4.22 -4.65 -11.59
CA ASN A 186 -3.25 -3.59 -11.31
C ASN A 186 -2.16 -3.48 -12.40
N GLY A 187 -2.23 -4.31 -13.45
CA GLY A 187 -1.29 -4.31 -14.57
C GLY A 187 0.00 -5.09 -14.30
N LYS A 188 0.15 -5.72 -13.14
CA LYS A 188 1.31 -6.56 -12.85
C LYS A 188 1.21 -7.85 -13.65
N THR A 189 2.28 -8.19 -14.37
CA THR A 189 2.32 -9.37 -15.24
C THR A 189 3.28 -10.43 -14.69
N THR A 190 2.80 -11.66 -14.59
CA THR A 190 3.61 -12.86 -14.33
C THR A 190 3.67 -13.70 -15.60
N SER A 191 4.86 -14.11 -16.01
CA SER A 191 5.03 -14.90 -17.23
C SER A 191 6.02 -16.06 -17.04
N ALA A 192 5.79 -17.14 -17.76
CA ALA A 192 6.72 -18.26 -17.87
C ALA A 192 6.88 -18.67 -19.34
N SER A 193 8.11 -19.01 -19.73
CA SER A 193 8.42 -19.53 -21.07
C SER A 193 8.95 -20.95 -20.97
N PHE A 194 8.54 -21.79 -21.93
CA PHE A 194 8.88 -23.21 -22.02
C PHE A 194 9.32 -23.59 -23.43
#